data_AF-A0A257XDQ1-F1
#
_entry.id   AF-A0A257XDQ1-F1
#
_cell.length_a   1.000
_cell.length_b   1.000
_cell.length_c   1.000
_cell.angle_alpha   90.00
_cell.angle_beta   90.00
_cell.angle_gamma   90.00
#
_symmetry.space_group_name_H-M   'P 1'
#
loop_
_entity.id
_entity.type
_entity.pdbx_description
1 polymer ?
#
loop_
_entity_poly.entity_id
_entity_poly.type
_entity_poly.pdbx_seq_one_letter_code
_entity_poly.pdbx_strand_id
1 'polypeptide(L)'
;MSLTDIMNITLMQGFAGLSLFSVLLLMGLGLAIIFGQMGVINMAHGEFMTIGAYTIYMFSSLTETFLPGFASMYFPFAIVAAFCIAFAFGWFIEWALIRH
;
A
#
# COMPACT_ATOMS: atom_id res chain seq x y z
N MET A 1 12.59 -33.04 14.95
CA MET A 1 13.04 -31.88 14.17
C MET A 1 14.55 -31.81 14.30
N SER A 2 15.29 -31.81 13.20
CA SER A 2 16.75 -31.69 13.26
C SER A 2 17.14 -30.24 13.61
N LEU A 3 18.35 -30.05 14.14
CA LEU A 3 18.87 -28.71 14.46
C LEU A 3 18.97 -27.83 13.21
N THR A 4 19.23 -28.45 12.06
CA THR A 4 19.22 -27.80 10.73
C THR A 4 17.83 -27.31 10.34
N ASP A 5 16.77 -28.09 10.61
CA ASP A 5 15.38 -27.67 10.31
C ASP A 5 14.99 -26.46 11.15
N ILE A 6 15.37 -26.46 12.44
CA ILE A 6 15.12 -25.34 13.36
C ILE A 6 15.86 -24.08 12.89
N MET A 7 17.13 -24.22 12.48
CA MET A 7 17.93 -23.12 11.96
C MET A 7 17.32 -22.55 10.67
N ASN A 8 16.89 -23.40 9.74
CA ASN A 8 16.26 -22.98 8.49
C ASN A 8 14.95 -22.22 8.73
N ILE A 9 14.09 -22.73 9.62
CA ILE A 9 12.84 -22.05 10.01
C ILE A 9 13.15 -20.69 10.65
N THR A 10 14.10 -20.64 11.57
CA THR A 10 14.49 -19.40 12.27
C THR A 10 14.99 -18.35 11.29
N LEU A 11 15.83 -18.73 10.32
CA LEU A 11 16.33 -17.81 9.30
C LEU A 11 15.22 -17.30 8.38
N MET A 12 14.38 -18.19 7.87
CA MET A 12 13.28 -17.84 6.97
C MET A 12 12.25 -16.94 7.66
N GLN A 13 11.79 -17.33 8.86
CA GLN A 13 10.79 -16.57 9.60
C GLN A 13 11.36 -15.26 10.17
N GLY A 14 12.61 -15.28 10.62
CA GLY A 14 13.31 -14.07 11.05
C GLY A 14 13.42 -13.04 9.93
N PHE A 15 13.80 -13.48 8.73
CA PHE A 15 13.86 -12.61 7.55
C PHE A 15 12.48 -12.09 7.14
N ALA A 16 11.46 -12.97 7.07
CA ALA A 16 10.10 -12.56 6.75
C ALA A 16 9.54 -11.55 7.76
N GLY A 17 9.78 -11.78 9.06
CA GLY A 17 9.40 -10.86 10.13
C GLY A 17 10.08 -9.50 10.01
N LEU A 18 11.40 -9.47 9.78
CA LEU A 18 12.17 -8.24 9.55
C LEU A 18 11.69 -7.48 8.31
N SER A 19 11.38 -8.19 7.23
CA SER A 19 10.84 -7.59 6.01
C SER A 19 9.48 -6.95 6.25
N LEU A 20 8.55 -7.68 6.88
CA LEU A 20 7.22 -7.17 7.19
C LEU A 20 7.28 -5.98 8.16
N PHE A 21 8.13 -6.08 9.19
CA PHE A 21 8.40 -4.98 10.12
C PHE A 21 8.89 -3.73 9.38
N SER A 22 9.84 -3.89 8.45
CA SER A 22 10.40 -2.76 7.69
C SER A 22 9.33 -2.09 6.82
N VAL A 23 8.46 -2.87 6.18
CA VAL A 23 7.34 -2.34 5.37
C VAL A 23 6.34 -1.57 6.23
N LEU A 24 5.94 -2.14 7.37
CA LEU A 24 5.04 -1.48 8.33
C LEU A 24 5.67 -0.22 8.92
N LEU A 25 6.97 -0.25 9.24
CA LEU A 25 7.73 0.89 9.72
C LEU A 25 7.78 2.00 8.67
N LEU A 26 8.09 1.68 7.41
CA LEU A 26 8.11 2.66 6.32
C LEU A 26 6.73 3.30 6.09
N MET A 27 5.66 2.50 6.12
CA MET A 27 4.29 3.03 6.07
C MET A 27 4.00 3.98 7.24
N GLY A 28 4.32 3.58 8.47
CA GLY A 28 4.11 4.39 9.66
C GLY A 28 4.95 5.68 9.66
N LEU A 29 6.18 5.61 9.17
CA LEU A 29 7.07 6.77 9.02
C LEU A 29 6.54 7.75 7.98
N GLY A 30 6.00 7.25 6.86
CA GLY A 30 5.32 8.09 5.86
C GLY A 30 4.13 8.85 6.46
N LEU A 31 3.29 8.16 7.25
CA LEU A 31 2.22 8.79 8.03
C LEU A 31 2.75 9.87 8.98
N ALA A 32 3.78 9.54 9.74
CA ALA A 32 4.36 10.43 10.74
C ALA A 32 4.93 11.70 10.11
N ILE A 33 5.55 11.60 8.92
CA ILE A 33 6.03 12.77 8.17
C ILE A 33 4.84 13.62 7.73
N ILE A 34 3.83 13.02 7.09
CA ILE A 34 2.68 13.75 6.55
C ILE A 34 1.94 14.50 7.67
N PHE A 35 1.61 13.80 8.78
CA PHE A 35 0.97 14.42 9.93
C PHE A 35 1.88 15.40 10.67
N GLY A 36 3.17 15.08 10.79
CA GLY A 36 4.16 15.94 11.45
C GLY A 36 4.33 17.27 10.72
N GLN A 37 4.22 17.30 9.39
CA GLN A 37 4.25 18.54 8.61
C GLN A 37 2.93 19.33 8.68
N MET A 38 1.79 18.66 8.77
CA MET A 38 0.48 19.32 8.81
C MET A 38 0.09 19.85 10.21
N GLY A 39 0.77 19.44 11.28
CA GLY A 39 0.50 19.90 12.65
C GLY A 39 -0.85 19.46 13.23
N VAL A 40 -1.62 18.66 12.47
CA VAL A 40 -2.92 18.08 12.84
C VAL A 40 -2.96 16.61 12.42
N ILE A 41 -3.58 15.78 13.26
CA ILE A 41 -3.83 14.37 12.94
C ILE A 41 -5.15 14.31 12.17
N ASN A 42 -5.06 14.10 10.85
CA ASN A 42 -6.24 13.92 10.00
C ASN A 42 -6.68 12.44 10.01
N MET A 43 -7.93 12.16 10.39
CA MET A 43 -8.49 10.80 10.41
C MET A 43 -8.74 10.22 9.00
N ALA A 44 -8.67 11.03 7.95
CA ALA A 44 -8.79 10.64 6.54
C ALA A 44 -7.56 9.88 5.97
N HIS A 45 -6.53 9.60 6.77
CA HIS A 45 -5.31 9.02 6.21
C HIS A 45 -5.46 7.54 5.85
N GLY A 46 -6.18 6.78 6.66
CA GLY A 46 -6.38 5.34 6.44
C GLY A 46 -7.17 5.05 5.16
N GLU A 47 -8.10 5.92 4.79
CA GLU A 47 -8.92 5.79 3.58
C GLU A 47 -8.09 5.98 2.30
N PHE A 48 -7.18 6.96 2.24
CA PHE A 48 -6.31 7.14 1.07
C PHE A 48 -5.30 6.00 0.91
N MET A 49 -4.74 5.49 2.01
CA MET A 49 -3.89 4.29 1.98
C MET A 49 -4.69 3.08 1.46
N THR A 50 -5.93 2.93 1.90
CA THR A 50 -6.82 1.83 1.48
C THR A 50 -7.15 1.92 -0.01
N ILE A 51 -7.49 3.12 -0.53
CA ILE A 51 -7.75 3.34 -1.96
C ILE A 51 -6.54 2.92 -2.80
N GLY A 52 -5.32 3.29 -2.39
CA GLY A 52 -4.09 2.89 -3.08
C GLY A 52 -3.88 1.37 -3.09
N ALA A 53 -4.05 0.71 -1.94
CA ALA A 53 -3.92 -0.75 -1.82
C ALA A 53 -4.93 -1.49 -2.69
N TYR A 54 -6.20 -1.07 -2.67
CA TYR A 54 -7.25 -1.66 -3.52
C TYR A 54 -6.99 -1.44 -5.00
N THR A 55 -6.44 -0.29 -5.38
CA THR A 55 -6.05 -0.03 -6.78
C THR A 55 -5.00 -1.03 -7.25
N ILE A 56 -3.94 -1.25 -6.44
CA ILE A 56 -2.89 -2.22 -6.79
C ILE A 56 -3.46 -3.63 -6.89
N TYR A 57 -4.28 -4.03 -5.91
CA TYR A 57 -4.93 -5.34 -5.92
C TYR A 57 -5.81 -5.53 -7.16
N MET A 58 -6.62 -4.52 -7.52
CA MET A 58 -7.48 -4.56 -8.69
C MET A 58 -6.65 -4.72 -9.97
N PHE A 59 -5.57 -3.93 -10.12
CA PHE A 59 -4.69 -4.05 -11.29
C PHE A 59 -4.01 -5.42 -11.35
N SER A 60 -3.60 -6.00 -10.23
CA SER A 60 -3.05 -7.37 -10.17
C SER A 60 -4.09 -8.38 -10.68
N SER A 61 -5.30 -8.36 -10.12
CA SER A 61 -6.38 -9.29 -10.48
C SER A 61 -6.83 -9.12 -11.93
N LEU A 62 -6.94 -7.89 -12.43
CA LEU A 62 -7.28 -7.61 -13.83
C LEU A 62 -6.18 -8.10 -14.78
N THR A 63 -4.92 -7.91 -14.41
CA THR A 63 -3.80 -8.37 -15.25
C THR A 63 -3.75 -9.90 -15.29
N GLU A 64 -3.93 -10.56 -14.14
CA GLU A 64 -4.01 -12.03 -14.08
C GLU A 64 -5.17 -12.60 -14.91
N THR A 65 -6.32 -11.92 -14.90
CA THR A 65 -7.55 -12.41 -15.57
C THR A 65 -7.55 -12.11 -17.07
N PHE A 66 -7.18 -10.89 -17.48
CA PHE A 66 -7.39 -10.41 -18.85
C PHE A 66 -6.10 -10.34 -19.67
N LEU A 67 -4.95 -10.08 -19.04
CA LEU A 67 -3.68 -9.77 -19.72
C LEU A 67 -2.50 -10.46 -19.02
N PRO A 68 -2.48 -11.79 -18.90
CA PRO A 68 -1.46 -12.50 -18.10
C PRO A 68 -0.03 -12.27 -18.62
N GLY A 69 0.14 -11.96 -19.92
CA GLY A 69 1.43 -11.58 -20.50
C GLY A 69 2.02 -10.26 -19.98
N PHE A 70 1.20 -9.41 -19.34
CA PHE A 70 1.61 -8.14 -18.74
C PHE A 70 1.81 -8.21 -17.21
N ALA A 71 1.74 -9.40 -16.60
CA ALA A 71 1.88 -9.58 -15.16
C ALA A 71 3.22 -9.08 -14.57
N SER A 72 4.28 -8.95 -15.38
CA SER A 72 5.55 -8.37 -14.94
C SER A 72 5.57 -6.83 -14.97
N MET A 73 4.66 -6.20 -15.71
CA MET A 73 4.69 -4.76 -15.99
C MET A 73 3.54 -3.98 -15.36
N TYR A 74 2.51 -4.65 -14.81
CA TYR A 74 1.33 -3.94 -14.27
C TYR A 74 1.66 -3.00 -13.09
N PHE A 75 2.70 -3.32 -12.30
CA PHE A 75 2.94 -2.65 -11.02
C PHE A 75 3.25 -1.14 -11.14
N PRO A 76 4.15 -0.67 -12.03
CA PRO A 76 4.31 0.76 -12.30
C PRO A 76 3.04 1.48 -12.73
N PHE A 77 2.21 0.85 -13.59
CA PHE A 77 0.94 1.44 -14.02
C PHE A 77 -0.06 1.54 -12.88
N ALA A 78 -0.11 0.51 -12.02
CA ALA A 78 -0.96 0.49 -10.83
C ALA A 78 -0.61 1.61 -9.84
N ILE A 79 0.68 1.93 -9.68
CA ILE A 79 1.11 3.07 -8.85
C ILE A 79 0.57 4.38 -9.42
N VAL A 80 0.76 4.64 -10.72
CA VAL A 80 0.25 5.87 -11.36
C VAL A 80 -1.26 5.96 -11.22
N ALA A 81 -1.98 4.86 -11.46
CA ALA A 81 -3.42 4.80 -11.30
C ALA A 81 -3.84 5.07 -9.85
N ALA A 82 -3.14 4.52 -8.85
CA ALA A 82 -3.45 4.74 -7.43
C ALA A 82 -3.39 6.22 -7.06
N PHE A 83 -2.39 6.97 -7.55
CA PHE A 83 -2.31 8.42 -7.37
C PHE A 83 -3.49 9.15 -8.02
N CYS A 84 -3.82 8.81 -9.28
CA CYS A 84 -4.94 9.45 -9.99
C CYS A 84 -6.29 9.17 -9.32
N ILE A 85 -6.53 7.92 -8.87
CA ILE A 85 -7.77 7.53 -8.20
C ILE A 85 -7.88 8.20 -6.83
N ALA A 86 -6.81 8.21 -6.02
CA ALA A 86 -6.82 8.90 -4.74
C ALA A 86 -7.11 10.40 -4.90
N PHE A 87 -6.52 11.04 -5.91
CA PHE A 87 -6.80 12.43 -6.26
C PHE A 87 -8.27 12.64 -6.65
N ALA A 88 -8.82 11.79 -7.52
CA ALA A 88 -10.21 11.90 -7.97
C ALA A 88 -11.20 11.76 -6.80
N PHE A 89 -10.95 10.81 -5.88
CA PHE A 89 -11.76 10.65 -4.67
C PHE A 89 -11.64 11.85 -3.72
N GLY A 90 -10.42 12.35 -3.49
CA GLY A 90 -10.20 13.54 -2.67
C GLY A 90 -10.91 14.77 -3.23
N TRP A 91 -10.81 15.00 -4.54
CA TRP A 91 -11.53 16.06 -5.23
C TRP A 91 -13.04 15.91 -5.10
N PHE A 92 -13.55 14.69 -5.30
CA PHE A 92 -14.99 14.41 -5.17
C PHE A 92 -15.50 14.72 -3.76
N ILE A 93 -14.76 14.34 -2.72
CA ILE A 93 -15.12 14.65 -1.33
C ILE A 93 -15.09 16.16 -1.08
N GLU A 94 -14.08 16.88 -1.57
CA GLU A 94 -14.03 18.34 -1.43
C GLU A 94 -15.27 19.00 -2.06
N TRP A 95 -15.60 18.60 -3.29
CA TRP A 95 -16.75 19.12 -4.01
C TRP A 95 -18.08 18.77 -3.32
N ALA A 96 -18.25 17.53 -2.87
CA ALA A 96 -19.52 17.03 -2.33
C ALA A 96 -19.77 17.45 -0.87
N LEU A 97 -18.75 17.45 -0.01
CA LEU A 97 -18.91 17.56 1.44
C LEU A 97 -18.31 18.83 2.04
N ILE A 98 -17.21 19.35 1.48
CA ILE A 98 -16.49 20.48 2.09
C ILE A 98 -16.99 21.83 1.54
N ARG A 99 -17.38 21.87 0.26
CA ARG A 99 -17.82 23.11 -0.40
C ARG A 99 -19.28 23.51 -0.13
N HIS A 100 -20.01 22.76 0.68
CA HIS A 100 -21.40 23.03 1.09
C HIS A 100 -21.47 23.11 2.62
#